data_AF-A0A1G2LQP6-F1
#
_entry.id   AF-A0A1G2LQP6-F1
#
_cell.length_a   1.000
_cell.length_b   1.000
_cell.length_c   1.000
_cell.angle_alpha   90.00
_cell.angle_beta   90.00
_cell.angle_gamma   90.00
#
_symmetry.space_group_name_H-M   'P 1'
#
loop_
_entity.id
_entity.type
_entity.pdbx_description
1 polymer ?
#
loop_
_entity_poly.entity_id
_entity_poly.type
_entity_poly.pdbx_seq_one_letter_code
_entity_poly.pdbx_strand_id
1 'polypeptide(L)'
;MNNTYTAESVTSGHPDKVCDEISDAILDAYLEKDPYSRVAVETFGSHNLLVVGGEVTSKGKIDAGEIARNVYKDIGYSDNLNIITNIVQQSPDIAQGVDTGGAGDQGIMYGYATDETKEFLPLAVSLVHKLTKGLENLRRNDKDFYWLGPDGKAQVTIHDGRINTVLVSCQHDEKIAQPEIKDYLIKKLIGPVVGNLEEVEILVNPTGKFVIGGFASDTGLTGRKIMVDTYGGMFPHGGGAFSGKDPTKVDRSAAYMSRFVAKNLVANGFAKNCLVSVAYAIGRAEPLMVYAEDEKGKDLSGFVKVAFDFRPQAIIEKLNLRRPIYFQTASYGHFGKEGLPWEEIISL
;
A
#
# COMPACT_ATOMS: atom_id res chain seq x y z
N MET A 1 -25.89 16.59 3.25
CA MET A 1 -24.43 16.80 3.16
C MET A 1 -24.04 16.35 1.77
N ASN A 2 -23.34 17.17 0.98
CA ASN A 2 -22.83 16.74 -0.32
C ASN A 2 -21.85 15.59 -0.09
N ASN A 3 -22.22 14.36 -0.49
CA ASN A 3 -21.41 13.17 -0.21
C ASN A 3 -20.51 12.87 -1.41
N THR A 4 -19.61 13.82 -1.69
CA THR A 4 -18.62 13.70 -2.77
C THR A 4 -17.25 13.39 -2.20
N TYR A 5 -16.64 12.33 -2.67
CA TYR A 5 -15.28 11.95 -2.28
C TYR A 5 -14.56 11.29 -3.45
N THR A 6 -13.23 11.34 -3.40
CA THR A 6 -12.37 10.86 -4.47
C THR A 6 -11.24 10.04 -3.88
N ALA A 7 -10.95 8.89 -4.49
CA ALA A 7 -9.75 8.11 -4.21
C ALA A 7 -8.88 8.05 -5.46
N GLU A 8 -7.58 7.81 -5.26
CA GLU A 8 -6.63 7.58 -6.34
C GLU A 8 -5.74 6.37 -6.06
N SER A 9 -5.14 5.85 -7.12
CA SER A 9 -4.10 4.82 -7.05
C SER A 9 -3.11 5.01 -8.19
N VAL A 10 -1.97 4.33 -8.08
CA VAL A 10 -0.91 4.33 -9.10
C VAL A 10 -0.47 2.89 -9.38
N THR A 11 0.14 2.67 -10.54
CA THR A 11 0.68 1.35 -10.92
C THR A 11 1.99 1.05 -10.20
N SER A 12 2.46 -0.19 -10.28
CA SER A 12 3.80 -0.59 -9.82
C SER A 12 4.94 0.20 -10.48
N GLY A 13 4.73 0.69 -11.70
CA GLY A 13 5.71 1.52 -12.39
C GLY A 13 5.83 2.96 -11.87
N HIS A 14 4.91 3.45 -11.05
CA HIS A 14 5.02 4.80 -10.52
C HIS A 14 6.31 4.95 -9.68
N PRO A 15 7.10 6.03 -9.83
CA PRO A 15 8.40 6.21 -9.13
C PRO A 15 8.38 5.91 -7.63
N ASP A 16 7.41 6.46 -6.90
CA ASP A 16 7.25 6.16 -5.47
C ASP A 16 6.96 4.67 -5.20
N LYS A 17 6.17 4.01 -6.05
CA LYS A 17 5.85 2.59 -5.90
C LYS A 17 6.98 1.66 -6.27
N VAL A 18 7.79 2.04 -7.25
CA VAL A 18 9.09 1.39 -7.50
C VAL A 18 9.95 1.42 -6.23
N CYS A 19 9.99 2.55 -5.52
CA CYS A 19 10.76 2.67 -4.27
C CYS A 19 10.17 1.80 -3.14
N ASP A 20 8.85 1.81 -2.96
CA ASP A 20 8.17 0.94 -2.00
C ASP A 20 8.43 -0.55 -2.27
N GLU A 21 8.34 -0.97 -3.54
CA GLU A 21 8.58 -2.36 -3.97
C GLU A 21 10.02 -2.79 -3.74
N ILE A 22 11.00 -1.94 -4.03
CA ILE A 22 12.41 -2.23 -3.76
C ILE A 22 12.67 -2.35 -2.24
N SER A 23 12.13 -1.41 -1.46
CA SER A 23 12.26 -1.43 0.00
C SER A 23 11.67 -2.72 0.62
N ASP A 24 10.50 -3.16 0.15
CA ASP A 24 9.90 -4.41 0.65
C ASP A 24 10.54 -5.68 0.08
N ALA A 25 11.07 -5.67 -1.14
CA ALA A 25 11.86 -6.79 -1.67
C ALA A 25 13.13 -7.02 -0.83
N ILE A 26 13.77 -5.93 -0.40
CA ILE A 26 14.93 -5.99 0.50
C ILE A 26 14.53 -6.53 1.88
N LEU A 27 13.42 -6.05 2.44
CA LEU A 27 12.88 -6.59 3.69
C LEU A 27 12.61 -8.10 3.59
N ASP A 28 11.92 -8.55 2.55
CA ASP A 28 11.61 -9.96 2.34
C ASP A 28 12.90 -10.79 2.23
N ALA A 29 13.89 -10.31 1.48
CA ALA A 29 15.18 -11.01 1.35
C ALA A 29 15.94 -11.15 2.69
N TYR A 30 15.80 -10.17 3.60
CA TYR A 30 16.33 -10.28 4.96
C TYR A 30 15.52 -11.27 5.81
N LEU A 31 14.19 -11.19 5.78
CA LEU A 31 13.32 -12.08 6.57
C LEU A 31 13.38 -13.54 6.13
N GLU A 32 13.63 -13.81 4.86
CA GLU A 32 13.86 -15.16 4.34
C GLU A 32 15.11 -15.80 4.96
N LYS A 33 16.17 -15.01 5.17
CA LYS A 33 17.44 -15.50 5.75
C LYS A 33 17.46 -15.47 7.27
N ASP A 34 16.81 -14.49 7.87
CA ASP A 34 16.71 -14.30 9.31
C ASP A 34 15.34 -13.69 9.65
N PRO A 35 14.37 -14.51 10.13
CA PRO A 35 13.03 -14.04 10.48
C PRO A 35 13.01 -12.97 11.59
N TYR A 36 14.11 -12.78 12.32
CA TYR A 36 14.24 -11.77 13.37
C TYR A 36 14.98 -10.52 12.90
N SER A 37 15.24 -10.38 11.60
CA SER A 37 15.85 -9.19 11.01
C SER A 37 15.07 -7.93 11.39
N ARG A 38 15.80 -6.92 11.87
CA ARG A 38 15.27 -5.56 12.06
C ARG A 38 15.67 -4.75 10.84
N VAL A 39 14.68 -4.24 10.13
CA VAL A 39 14.88 -3.56 8.84
C VAL A 39 14.12 -2.23 8.87
N ALA A 40 14.81 -1.18 8.46
CA ALA A 40 14.26 0.12 8.10
C ALA A 40 15.04 0.60 6.87
N VAL A 41 14.57 0.23 5.68
CA VAL A 41 15.24 0.52 4.41
C VAL A 41 14.40 1.46 3.56
N GLU A 42 15.00 2.58 3.19
CA GLU A 42 14.42 3.60 2.35
C GLU A 42 15.07 3.55 0.96
N THR A 43 14.25 3.80 -0.06
CA THR A 43 14.69 3.84 -1.45
C THR A 43 14.31 5.20 -2.05
N PHE A 44 15.27 5.82 -2.73
CA PHE A 44 15.10 7.06 -3.48
C PHE A 44 15.53 6.83 -4.93
N GLY A 45 14.73 7.26 -5.90
CA GLY A 45 15.07 7.13 -7.32
C GLY A 45 14.81 8.41 -8.10
N SER A 46 15.75 8.82 -8.95
CA SER A 46 15.63 10.02 -9.79
C SER A 46 16.63 9.98 -10.94
N HIS A 47 16.18 10.11 -12.19
CA HIS A 47 17.03 10.33 -13.38
C HIS A 47 18.28 9.44 -13.46
N ASN A 48 18.10 8.12 -13.59
CA ASN A 48 19.16 7.10 -13.61
C ASN A 48 19.97 6.92 -12.30
N LEU A 49 19.68 7.69 -11.25
CA LEU A 49 20.21 7.45 -9.91
C LEU A 49 19.18 6.66 -9.10
N LEU A 50 19.65 5.62 -8.41
CA LEU A 50 18.89 4.92 -7.38
C LEU A 50 19.74 4.83 -6.12
N VAL A 51 19.19 5.26 -4.99
CA VAL A 51 19.84 5.21 -3.68
C VAL A 51 19.01 4.33 -2.77
N VAL A 52 19.66 3.32 -2.17
CA VAL A 52 19.08 2.46 -1.14
C VAL A 52 19.86 2.70 0.14
N GLY A 53 19.19 3.08 1.22
CA GLY A 53 19.85 3.33 2.49
C GLY A 53 18.97 3.03 3.69
N GLY A 54 19.55 3.12 4.88
CA GLY A 54 18.84 2.94 6.14
C GLY A 54 19.55 1.97 7.07
N GLU A 55 18.80 1.37 7.99
CA GLU A 55 19.34 0.59 9.09
C GLU A 55 18.86 -0.86 9.07
N VAL A 56 19.81 -1.79 9.13
CA VAL A 56 19.51 -3.22 9.25
C VAL A 56 20.35 -3.89 10.33
N THR A 57 19.69 -4.68 11.16
CA THR A 57 20.33 -5.67 12.05
C THR A 57 19.80 -7.04 11.67
N SER A 58 20.66 -7.88 11.10
CA SER A 58 20.31 -9.22 10.61
C SER A 58 21.52 -10.15 10.62
N LYS A 59 21.30 -11.45 10.76
CA LYS A 59 22.30 -12.49 10.48
C LYS A 59 22.45 -12.77 8.98
N GLY A 60 21.46 -12.38 8.19
CA GLY A 60 21.44 -12.53 6.74
C GLY A 60 22.33 -11.51 6.04
N LYS A 61 22.98 -11.93 4.95
CA LYS A 61 23.66 -11.04 4.00
C LYS A 61 22.90 -11.07 2.68
N ILE A 62 22.63 -9.92 2.10
CA ILE A 62 21.97 -9.78 0.80
C ILE A 62 22.75 -8.80 -0.08
N ASP A 63 22.48 -8.82 -1.38
CA ASP A 63 22.90 -7.77 -2.30
C ASP A 63 21.71 -6.87 -2.61
N ALA A 64 21.60 -5.76 -1.87
CA ALA A 64 20.50 -4.81 -2.04
C ALA A 64 20.51 -4.14 -3.42
N GLY A 65 21.69 -3.95 -4.02
CA GLY A 65 21.82 -3.34 -5.35
C GLY A 65 21.34 -4.28 -6.46
N GLU A 66 21.65 -5.57 -6.35
CA GLU A 66 21.14 -6.60 -7.26
C GLU A 66 19.62 -6.76 -7.14
N ILE A 67 19.08 -6.84 -5.92
CA ILE A 67 17.63 -6.93 -5.67
C ILE A 67 16.92 -5.73 -6.29
N ALA A 68 17.39 -4.51 -6.00
CA ALA A 68 16.79 -3.29 -6.52
C ALA A 68 16.79 -3.26 -8.06
N ARG A 69 17.89 -3.70 -8.68
CA ARG A 69 18.00 -3.82 -10.15
C ARG A 69 17.01 -4.83 -10.72
N ASN A 70 16.81 -5.97 -10.04
CA ASN A 70 15.90 -7.02 -10.50
C ASN A 70 14.44 -6.58 -10.40
N VAL A 71 14.05 -5.94 -9.29
CA VAL A 71 12.70 -5.37 -9.12
C VAL A 71 12.43 -4.34 -10.21
N TYR A 72 13.36 -3.39 -10.43
CA TYR A 72 13.19 -2.35 -11.46
C TYR A 72 13.01 -2.93 -12.88
N LYS A 73 13.78 -3.98 -13.21
CA LYS A 73 13.65 -4.71 -14.48
C LYS A 73 12.33 -5.47 -14.59
N ASP A 74 11.92 -6.16 -13.52
CA ASP A 74 10.68 -6.94 -13.52
C ASP A 74 9.44 -6.05 -13.66
N ILE A 75 9.45 -4.85 -13.06
CA ILE A 75 8.42 -3.82 -13.28
C ILE A 75 8.32 -3.46 -14.77
N GLY A 76 9.41 -3.56 -15.53
CA GLY A 76 9.43 -3.36 -16.98
C GLY A 76 10.25 -2.16 -17.43
N TYR A 77 11.08 -1.58 -16.54
CA TYR A 77 12.03 -0.54 -16.92
C TYR A 77 13.36 -1.15 -17.36
N SER A 78 14.00 -0.50 -18.34
CA SER A 78 15.27 -0.96 -18.93
C SER A 78 16.42 0.04 -18.76
N ASP A 79 16.19 1.14 -18.04
CA ASP A 79 17.18 2.20 -17.87
C ASP A 79 18.43 1.69 -17.11
N ASN A 80 19.59 2.23 -17.48
CA ASN A 80 20.84 1.93 -16.81
C ASN A 80 20.95 2.74 -15.51
N LEU A 81 20.52 2.14 -14.41
CA LEU A 81 20.62 2.76 -13.09
C LEU A 81 22.05 2.71 -12.52
N ASN A 82 22.54 3.87 -12.08
CA ASN A 82 23.62 4.01 -11.11
C ASN A 82 23.04 3.79 -9.72
N ILE A 83 23.36 2.64 -9.10
CA ILE A 83 22.80 2.23 -7.82
C ILE A 83 23.82 2.45 -6.72
N ILE A 84 23.44 3.23 -5.71
CA ILE A 84 24.24 3.49 -4.51
C ILE A 84 23.53 2.83 -3.32
N THR A 85 24.26 1.97 -2.59
CA THR A 85 23.75 1.33 -1.38
C THR A 85 24.50 1.82 -0.15
N ASN A 86 23.80 2.31 0.86
CA ASN A 86 24.36 2.70 2.16
C ASN A 86 23.47 2.21 3.30
N ILE A 87 23.49 0.90 3.54
CA ILE A 87 22.77 0.25 4.64
C ILE A 87 23.76 0.03 5.78
N VAL A 88 23.45 0.58 6.96
CA VAL A 88 24.29 0.51 8.15
C VAL A 88 23.59 -0.26 9.27
N GLN A 89 24.32 -0.58 10.33
CA GLN A 89 23.73 -1.25 11.49
C GLN A 89 22.82 -0.29 12.27
N GLN A 90 21.70 -0.80 12.80
CA GLN A 90 20.77 -0.01 13.63
C GLN A 90 21.45 0.50 14.92
N SER A 91 21.08 1.71 15.36
CA SER A 91 21.58 2.31 16.60
C SER A 91 21.31 1.42 17.84
N PRO A 92 22.33 1.18 18.70
CA PRO A 92 22.15 0.45 19.96
C PRO A 92 21.12 1.09 20.91
N ASP A 93 20.97 2.42 20.89
CA ASP A 93 20.04 3.13 21.79
C ASP A 93 18.57 2.84 21.42
N ILE A 94 18.28 2.62 20.14
CA ILE A 94 16.96 2.20 19.66
C ILE A 94 16.73 0.71 19.98
N ALA A 95 17.78 -0.12 19.92
CA ALA A 95 17.65 -1.54 20.17
C ALA A 95 17.17 -1.88 21.60
N GLN A 96 17.61 -1.10 22.61
CA GLN A 96 17.29 -1.34 24.02
C GLN A 96 15.79 -1.36 24.33
N GLY A 97 15.01 -0.45 23.73
CA GLY A 97 13.56 -0.37 23.96
C GLY A 97 12.74 -1.44 23.22
N VAL A 98 13.28 -1.95 22.10
CA VAL A 98 12.59 -2.92 21.24
C VAL A 98 12.90 -4.36 21.65
N ASP A 99 14.08 -4.62 22.20
CA ASP A 99 14.50 -5.94 22.69
C ASP A 99 13.61 -6.47 23.83
N THR A 100 12.95 -5.58 24.57
CA THR A 100 12.00 -5.93 25.65
C THR A 100 10.58 -6.19 25.15
N GLY A 101 10.33 -6.11 23.83
CA GLY A 101 9.02 -6.31 23.22
C GLY A 101 8.14 -5.06 23.13
N GLY A 102 8.71 -3.88 23.43
CA GLY A 102 8.04 -2.59 23.29
C GLY A 102 7.91 -2.10 21.84
N ALA A 103 7.13 -1.04 21.64
CA ALA A 103 6.99 -0.39 20.34
C ALA A 103 8.33 0.16 19.83
N GLY A 104 8.61 -0.04 18.54
CA GLY A 104 9.81 0.43 17.85
C GLY A 104 9.97 1.95 17.79
N ASP A 105 8.85 2.67 17.86
CA ASP A 105 8.75 4.12 17.86
C ASP A 105 7.43 4.52 18.54
N GLN A 106 7.27 5.82 18.84
CA GLN A 106 5.95 6.38 19.09
C GLN A 106 5.15 6.45 17.79
N GLY A 107 3.83 6.46 17.88
CA GLY A 107 3.00 6.76 16.72
C GLY A 107 1.54 6.44 16.93
N ILE A 108 0.75 6.79 15.92
CA ILE A 108 -0.69 6.58 15.87
C ILE A 108 -0.96 5.77 14.61
N MET A 109 -1.83 4.76 14.68
CA MET A 109 -2.17 3.93 13.54
C MET A 109 -3.67 3.78 13.46
N TYR A 110 -4.18 3.70 12.22
CA TYR A 110 -5.60 3.60 11.94
C TYR A 110 -5.87 2.33 11.13
N GLY A 111 -7.04 1.76 11.37
CA GLY A 111 -7.62 0.68 10.60
C GLY A 111 -9.07 1.00 10.30
N TYR A 112 -9.51 0.64 9.10
CA TYR A 112 -10.87 0.90 8.65
C TYR A 112 -11.43 -0.29 7.87
N ALA A 113 -12.74 -0.47 7.96
CA ALA A 113 -13.51 -1.38 7.14
C ALA A 113 -14.94 -0.88 6.93
N THR A 114 -15.56 -1.27 5.81
CA THR A 114 -16.94 -0.95 5.43
C THR A 114 -17.54 -2.12 4.64
N ASP A 115 -18.85 -2.33 4.67
CA ASP A 115 -19.55 -3.38 3.91
C ASP A 115 -19.87 -3.01 2.46
N GLU A 116 -19.43 -1.83 1.99
CA GLU A 116 -19.63 -1.35 0.62
C GLU A 116 -19.10 -2.30 -0.47
N THR A 117 -18.02 -3.03 -0.17
CA THR A 117 -17.38 -3.94 -1.12
C THR A 117 -17.02 -5.27 -0.47
N LYS A 118 -16.84 -6.32 -1.29
CA LYS A 118 -16.44 -7.66 -0.80
C LYS A 118 -15.07 -7.66 -0.12
N GLU A 119 -14.21 -6.72 -0.50
CA GLU A 119 -12.89 -6.51 0.09
C GLU A 119 -12.96 -5.75 1.43
N PHE A 120 -14.16 -5.36 1.88
CA PHE A 120 -14.39 -4.51 3.04
C PHE A 120 -13.68 -3.15 2.97
N LEU A 121 -13.56 -2.59 1.77
CA LEU A 121 -12.96 -1.28 1.50
C LEU A 121 -14.00 -0.31 0.94
N PRO A 122 -13.78 1.01 1.08
CA PRO A 122 -14.59 2.00 0.37
C PRO A 122 -14.64 1.71 -1.14
N LEU A 123 -15.80 1.95 -1.77
CA LEU A 123 -16.00 1.64 -3.18
C LEU A 123 -14.93 2.27 -4.08
N ALA A 124 -14.65 3.57 -3.88
CA ALA A 124 -13.65 4.28 -4.68
C ALA A 124 -12.25 3.66 -4.60
N VAL A 125 -11.82 3.27 -3.39
CA VAL A 125 -10.49 2.65 -3.13
C VAL A 125 -10.39 1.30 -3.83
N SER A 126 -11.43 0.46 -3.71
CA SER A 126 -11.49 -0.84 -4.39
C SER A 126 -11.38 -0.68 -5.91
N LEU A 127 -12.09 0.31 -6.48
CA LEU A 127 -12.07 0.57 -7.92
C LEU A 127 -10.72 1.07 -8.42
N VAL A 128 -10.09 2.06 -7.76
CA VAL A 128 -8.81 2.60 -8.24
C VAL A 128 -7.69 1.56 -8.21
N HIS A 129 -7.64 0.69 -7.19
CA HIS A 129 -6.67 -0.40 -7.15
C HIS A 129 -6.93 -1.44 -8.25
N LYS A 130 -8.19 -1.76 -8.55
CA LYS A 130 -8.55 -2.66 -9.65
C LYS A 130 -8.19 -2.05 -11.01
N LEU A 131 -8.36 -0.74 -11.20
CA LEU A 131 -7.97 -0.04 -12.42
C LEU A 131 -6.45 -0.04 -12.62
N THR A 132 -5.66 0.30 -11.60
CA THR A 132 -4.20 0.33 -11.74
C THR A 132 -3.59 -1.06 -11.84
N LYS A 133 -4.09 -2.04 -11.08
CA LYS A 133 -3.69 -3.45 -11.25
C LYS A 133 -4.12 -3.99 -12.62
N GLY A 134 -5.28 -3.55 -13.12
CA GLY A 134 -5.76 -3.88 -14.45
C GLY A 134 -4.86 -3.34 -15.56
N LEU A 135 -4.34 -2.11 -15.44
CA LEU A 135 -3.34 -1.58 -16.37
C LEU A 135 -2.09 -2.48 -16.44
N GLU A 136 -1.55 -2.88 -15.29
CA GLU A 136 -0.40 -3.79 -15.27
C GLU A 136 -0.74 -5.15 -15.89
N ASN A 137 -1.90 -5.72 -15.57
CA ASN A 137 -2.34 -6.99 -16.14
C ASN A 137 -2.45 -6.93 -17.66
N LEU A 138 -3.02 -5.85 -18.20
CA LEU A 138 -3.11 -5.63 -19.65
C LEU A 138 -1.72 -5.51 -20.26
N ARG A 139 -0.85 -4.68 -19.69
CA ARG A 139 0.54 -4.49 -20.16
C ARG A 139 1.33 -5.80 -20.21
N ARG A 140 1.21 -6.64 -19.18
CA ARG A 140 2.01 -7.87 -19.06
C ARG A 140 1.44 -9.04 -19.86
N ASN A 141 0.12 -9.15 -19.98
CA ASN A 141 -0.53 -10.38 -20.42
C ASN A 141 -1.38 -10.23 -21.69
N ASP A 142 -1.75 -9.01 -22.09
CA ASP A 142 -2.51 -8.76 -23.32
C ASP A 142 -1.59 -8.15 -24.39
N LYS A 143 -1.31 -8.94 -25.43
CA LYS A 143 -0.43 -8.55 -26.54
C LYS A 143 -0.92 -7.31 -27.30
N ASP A 144 -2.21 -7.00 -27.24
CA ASP A 144 -2.78 -5.82 -27.90
C ASP A 144 -2.37 -4.51 -27.18
N PHE A 145 -1.78 -4.62 -25.98
CA PHE A 145 -1.28 -3.51 -25.15
C PHE A 145 0.25 -3.38 -25.18
N TYR A 146 0.90 -3.81 -26.26
CA TYR A 146 2.36 -3.68 -26.44
C TYR A 146 2.90 -2.23 -26.32
N TRP A 147 2.02 -1.25 -26.50
CA TRP A 147 2.31 0.18 -26.41
C TRP A 147 2.22 0.74 -24.98
N LEU A 148 1.69 -0.01 -24.02
CA LEU A 148 1.45 0.45 -22.65
C LEU A 148 2.75 0.39 -21.83
N GLY A 149 3.14 1.52 -21.21
CA GLY A 149 4.30 1.62 -20.33
C GLY A 149 3.98 1.25 -18.87
N PRO A 150 5.01 1.08 -18.01
CA PRO A 150 4.80 0.69 -16.61
C PRO A 150 4.10 1.75 -15.74
N ASP A 151 4.32 3.04 -15.99
CA ASP A 151 3.76 4.13 -15.16
C ASP A 151 2.29 4.41 -15.50
N GLY A 152 1.48 4.63 -14.48
CA GLY A 152 0.05 4.85 -14.63
C GLY A 152 -0.61 5.26 -13.32
N LYS A 153 -1.76 5.93 -13.45
CA LYS A 153 -2.54 6.52 -12.36
C LYS A 153 -4.02 6.34 -12.65
N ALA A 154 -4.81 6.11 -11.62
CA ALA A 154 -6.26 6.11 -11.71
C ALA A 154 -6.86 6.93 -10.57
N GLN A 155 -7.98 7.58 -10.84
CA GLN A 155 -8.75 8.32 -9.86
C GLN A 155 -10.24 8.07 -10.10
N VAL A 156 -10.99 7.88 -9.02
CA VAL A 156 -12.43 7.64 -9.06
C VAL A 156 -13.11 8.60 -8.09
N THR A 157 -14.05 9.38 -8.60
CA THR A 157 -14.89 10.28 -7.81
C THR A 157 -16.27 9.65 -7.64
N ILE A 158 -16.72 9.58 -6.40
CA ILE A 158 -18.08 9.18 -6.02
C ILE A 158 -18.86 10.43 -5.65
N HIS A 159 -20.09 10.55 -6.14
CA HIS A 159 -21.04 11.60 -5.78
C HIS A 159 -22.37 10.96 -5.38
N ASP A 160 -22.80 11.20 -4.14
CA ASP A 160 -24.05 10.68 -3.58
C ASP A 160 -24.20 9.15 -3.75
N GLY A 161 -23.09 8.43 -3.52
CA GLY A 161 -23.02 6.97 -3.60
C GLY A 161 -22.93 6.39 -5.02
N ARG A 162 -22.83 7.23 -6.06
CA ARG A 162 -22.67 6.81 -7.46
C ARG A 162 -21.32 7.22 -8.01
N ILE A 163 -20.79 6.42 -8.94
CA ILE A 163 -19.56 6.74 -9.66
C ILE A 163 -19.85 7.92 -10.58
N ASN A 164 -19.15 9.03 -10.38
CA ASN A 164 -19.36 10.26 -11.13
C ASN A 164 -18.29 10.46 -12.20
N THR A 165 -17.02 10.30 -11.84
CA THR A 165 -15.88 10.46 -12.76
C THR A 165 -14.88 9.33 -12.58
N VAL A 166 -14.38 8.81 -13.69
CA VAL A 166 -13.25 7.88 -13.74
C VAL A 166 -12.16 8.49 -14.60
N LEU A 167 -11.00 8.70 -14.00
CA LEU A 167 -9.80 9.18 -14.65
C LEU A 167 -8.76 8.07 -14.70
N VAL A 168 -8.21 7.79 -15.87
CA VAL A 168 -7.06 6.91 -16.06
C VAL A 168 -6.00 7.63 -16.88
N SER A 169 -4.79 7.71 -16.33
CA SER A 169 -3.60 8.20 -17.03
C SER A 169 -2.60 7.06 -17.13
N CYS A 170 -2.08 6.78 -18.31
CA CYS A 170 -1.11 5.70 -18.53
C CYS A 170 0.03 6.15 -19.43
N GLN A 171 1.24 5.68 -19.10
CA GLN A 171 2.40 5.84 -19.95
C GLN A 171 2.21 5.05 -21.25
N HIS A 172 2.62 5.59 -22.39
CA HIS A 172 2.45 4.90 -23.67
C HIS A 172 3.55 5.21 -24.70
N ASP A 173 3.69 4.34 -25.69
CA ASP A 173 4.52 4.59 -26.88
C ASP A 173 3.99 5.82 -27.65
N GLU A 174 4.89 6.63 -28.20
CA GLU A 174 4.53 7.85 -28.95
C GLU A 174 3.68 7.57 -30.20
N LYS A 175 3.74 6.35 -30.74
CA LYS A 175 3.08 5.98 -32.01
C LYS A 175 1.58 5.72 -31.88
N ILE A 176 1.08 5.39 -30.69
CA ILE A 176 -0.35 5.13 -30.52
C ILE A 176 -1.13 6.44 -30.38
N ALA A 177 -2.25 6.55 -31.10
CA ALA A 177 -3.09 7.73 -31.07
C ALA A 177 -3.99 7.76 -29.84
N GLN A 178 -4.20 8.93 -29.26
CA GLN A 178 -5.01 9.10 -28.04
C GLN A 178 -6.45 8.55 -28.15
N PRO A 179 -7.20 8.70 -29.26
CA PRO A 179 -8.51 8.07 -29.39
C PRO A 179 -8.46 6.53 -29.27
N GLU A 180 -7.40 5.92 -29.79
CA GLU A 180 -7.21 4.47 -29.74
C GLU A 180 -6.89 4.00 -28.31
N ILE A 181 -6.04 4.73 -27.57
CA ILE A 181 -5.78 4.48 -26.14
C ILE A 181 -7.10 4.52 -25.36
N LYS A 182 -7.91 5.56 -25.59
CA LYS A 182 -9.20 5.73 -24.92
C LYS A 182 -10.14 4.56 -25.19
N ASP A 183 -10.28 4.14 -26.45
CA ASP A 183 -11.15 3.02 -26.82
C ASP A 183 -10.70 1.69 -26.21
N TYR A 184 -9.39 1.40 -26.24
CA TYR A 184 -8.83 0.20 -25.60
C TYR A 184 -9.12 0.19 -24.10
N LEU A 185 -8.81 1.28 -23.40
CA LEU A 185 -8.99 1.35 -21.94
C LEU A 185 -10.46 1.33 -21.54
N ILE A 186 -11.37 1.98 -22.29
CA ILE A 186 -12.80 1.87 -22.00
C ILE A 186 -13.27 0.42 -22.13
N LYS A 187 -12.90 -0.25 -23.23
CA LYS A 187 -13.40 -1.60 -23.54
C LYS A 187 -12.81 -2.68 -22.64
N LYS A 188 -11.51 -2.59 -22.32
CA LYS A 188 -10.75 -3.68 -21.70
C LYS A 188 -10.39 -3.43 -20.24
N LEU A 189 -10.50 -2.19 -19.76
CA LEU A 189 -10.17 -1.82 -18.38
C LEU A 189 -11.37 -1.23 -17.64
N ILE A 190 -11.85 -0.06 -18.08
CA ILE A 190 -12.83 0.74 -17.34
C ILE A 190 -14.19 0.03 -17.32
N GLY A 191 -14.71 -0.38 -18.48
CA GLY A 191 -15.99 -1.10 -18.55
C GLY A 191 -16.03 -2.37 -17.70
N PRO A 192 -15.02 -3.27 -17.81
CA PRO A 192 -14.95 -4.47 -16.98
C PRO A 192 -14.85 -4.22 -15.46
N VAL A 193 -14.18 -3.13 -15.03
CA VAL A 193 -13.97 -2.83 -13.60
C VAL A 193 -15.13 -2.04 -13.00
N VAL A 194 -15.65 -1.05 -13.74
CA VAL A 194 -16.65 -0.08 -13.26
C VAL A 194 -18.08 -0.58 -13.53
N GLY A 195 -18.29 -1.37 -14.57
CA GLY A 195 -19.61 -1.87 -14.95
C GLY A 195 -20.37 -0.86 -15.82
N ASN A 196 -21.55 -0.42 -15.36
CA ASN A 196 -22.36 0.53 -16.13
C ASN A 196 -21.66 1.91 -16.18
N LEU A 197 -21.45 2.42 -17.38
CA LEU A 197 -20.78 3.69 -17.65
C LEU A 197 -21.77 4.80 -18.03
N GLU A 198 -23.08 4.54 -18.03
CA GLU A 198 -24.10 5.57 -18.20
C GLU A 198 -23.91 6.67 -17.15
N GLU A 199 -23.89 7.93 -17.60
CA GLU A 199 -23.71 9.12 -16.77
C GLU A 199 -22.34 9.23 -16.06
N VAL A 200 -21.39 8.33 -16.34
CA VAL A 200 -20.02 8.40 -15.82
C VAL A 200 -19.16 9.25 -16.76
N GLU A 201 -18.53 10.29 -16.23
CA GLU A 201 -17.51 11.05 -16.96
C GLU A 201 -16.22 10.22 -17.05
N ILE A 202 -15.77 9.93 -18.27
CA ILE A 202 -14.55 9.15 -18.51
C ILE A 202 -13.46 10.02 -19.09
N LEU A 203 -12.40 10.19 -18.30
CA LEU A 203 -11.18 10.89 -18.65
C LEU A 203 -10.05 9.88 -18.86
N VAL A 204 -9.47 9.86 -20.05
CA VAL A 204 -8.29 9.04 -20.36
C VAL A 204 -7.20 9.97 -20.86
N ASN A 205 -6.00 9.90 -20.28
CA ASN A 205 -4.84 10.74 -20.60
C ASN A 205 -5.24 12.20 -20.95
N PRO A 206 -5.83 12.97 -20.02
CA PRO A 206 -6.38 14.30 -20.33
C PRO A 206 -5.31 15.30 -20.80
N THR A 207 -4.04 15.07 -20.49
CA THR A 207 -2.89 15.85 -20.98
C THR A 207 -2.51 15.53 -22.44
N GLY A 208 -3.10 14.49 -23.04
CA GLY A 208 -2.89 14.05 -24.42
C GLY A 208 -1.68 13.15 -24.62
N LYS A 209 -0.51 13.48 -24.05
CA LYS A 209 0.71 12.67 -24.16
C LYS A 209 1.29 12.34 -22.78
N PHE A 210 1.66 11.08 -22.58
CA PHE A 210 2.45 10.60 -21.44
C PHE A 210 3.45 9.55 -21.92
N VAL A 211 4.48 9.98 -22.67
CA VAL A 211 5.46 9.06 -23.27
C VAL A 211 6.61 8.75 -22.31
N ILE A 212 7.12 9.76 -21.62
CA ILE A 212 8.21 9.64 -20.65
C ILE A 212 7.58 9.49 -19.26
N GLY A 213 7.90 8.40 -18.55
CA GLY A 213 7.39 8.09 -17.21
C GLY A 213 8.47 7.46 -16.33
N GLY A 214 8.12 7.05 -15.11
CA GLY A 214 9.09 6.50 -14.16
C GLY A 214 10.14 7.53 -13.71
N PHE A 215 11.32 7.07 -13.29
CA PHE A 215 12.39 7.94 -12.77
C PHE A 215 12.94 8.97 -13.78
N ALA A 216 12.65 8.81 -15.07
CA ALA A 216 13.01 9.79 -16.09
C ALA A 216 12.16 11.06 -16.02
N SER A 217 10.96 10.99 -15.42
CA SER A 217 10.00 12.10 -15.36
C SER A 217 9.77 12.64 -13.96
N ASP A 218 9.88 11.79 -12.93
CA ASP A 218 9.60 12.18 -11.56
C ASP A 218 10.49 11.43 -10.57
N THR A 219 10.75 12.06 -9.43
CA THR A 219 11.54 11.48 -8.35
C THR A 219 10.65 10.62 -7.46
N GLY A 220 11.08 9.39 -7.19
CA GLY A 220 10.40 8.48 -6.27
C GLY A 220 11.07 8.43 -4.91
N LEU A 221 10.27 8.22 -3.86
CA LEU A 221 10.76 7.90 -2.52
C LEU A 221 9.79 6.94 -1.82
N THR A 222 10.35 5.98 -1.08
CA THR A 222 9.59 5.07 -0.20
C THR A 222 8.67 5.86 0.72
N GLY A 223 7.44 5.37 0.91
CA GLY A 223 6.49 5.96 1.85
C GLY A 223 5.84 7.26 1.38
N ARG A 224 5.90 7.60 0.08
CA ARG A 224 5.22 8.80 -0.47
C ARG A 224 3.81 8.54 -1.00
N LYS A 225 3.32 7.30 -0.86
CA LYS A 225 1.99 6.86 -1.32
C LYS A 225 1.11 6.30 -0.20
N ILE A 226 1.32 6.74 1.04
CA ILE A 226 0.59 6.27 2.24
C ILE A 226 -0.95 6.32 2.14
N MET A 227 -1.51 7.27 1.39
CA MET A 227 -2.97 7.32 1.17
C MET A 227 -3.45 6.30 0.14
N VAL A 228 -2.63 6.01 -0.86
CA VAL A 228 -2.86 4.91 -1.81
C VAL A 228 -2.68 3.55 -1.11
N ASP A 229 -1.80 3.47 -0.13
CA ASP A 229 -1.56 2.23 0.62
C ASP A 229 -2.68 1.82 1.56
N THR A 230 -3.52 2.79 1.94
CA THR A 230 -4.54 2.62 2.98
C THR A 230 -5.95 2.83 2.43
N TYR A 231 -6.58 3.96 2.77
CA TYR A 231 -8.02 4.17 2.59
C TYR A 231 -8.33 5.40 1.73
N GLY A 232 -7.45 5.72 0.79
CA GLY A 232 -7.71 6.73 -0.26
C GLY A 232 -7.87 8.16 0.24
N GLY A 233 -7.30 8.50 1.40
CA GLY A 233 -7.38 9.85 1.98
C GLY A 233 -8.73 10.23 2.59
N MET A 234 -9.69 9.30 2.66
CA MET A 234 -11.02 9.56 3.23
C MET A 234 -11.06 9.47 4.76
N PHE A 235 -10.08 8.80 5.35
CA PHE A 235 -10.00 8.55 6.78
C PHE A 235 -8.66 9.05 7.34
N PRO A 236 -8.58 9.32 8.66
CA PRO A 236 -7.32 9.68 9.30
C PRO A 236 -6.20 8.67 9.01
N HIS A 237 -4.99 9.18 8.87
CA HIS A 237 -3.78 8.38 8.71
C HIS A 237 -2.75 8.79 9.76
N GLY A 238 -1.99 7.82 10.27
CA GLY A 238 -1.02 8.00 11.34
C GLY A 238 0.27 8.73 10.96
N GLY A 239 0.52 8.86 9.66
CA GLY A 239 1.73 9.45 9.07
C GLY A 239 2.86 8.45 8.79
N GLY A 240 2.88 7.31 9.48
CA GLY A 240 3.90 6.27 9.28
C GLY A 240 3.77 5.53 7.94
N ALA A 241 4.86 5.48 7.17
CA ALA A 241 4.97 4.62 5.99
C ALA A 241 5.09 3.13 6.37
N PHE A 242 4.76 2.24 5.43
CA PHE A 242 4.85 0.79 5.63
C PHE A 242 6.12 0.19 5.05
N SER A 243 6.37 0.39 3.76
CA SER A 243 7.42 -0.29 3.00
C SER A 243 8.82 -0.14 3.59
N GLY A 244 9.60 -1.21 3.54
CA GLY A 244 10.97 -1.26 4.06
C GLY A 244 11.08 -1.42 5.58
N LYS A 245 9.97 -1.56 6.30
CA LYS A 245 9.95 -1.71 7.76
C LYS A 245 9.59 -3.12 8.19
N ASP A 246 10.38 -3.71 9.08
CA ASP A 246 10.05 -5.01 9.67
C ASP A 246 8.88 -4.92 10.68
N PRO A 247 8.32 -6.07 11.11
CA PRO A 247 7.11 -6.11 11.94
C PRO A 247 7.21 -5.43 13.32
N THR A 248 8.42 -5.17 13.85
CA THR A 248 8.55 -4.46 15.14
C THR A 248 8.23 -2.96 15.02
N LYS A 249 8.16 -2.42 13.80
CA LYS A 249 7.77 -1.02 13.54
C LYS A 249 6.25 -0.94 13.54
N VAL A 250 5.71 -0.35 14.61
CA VAL A 250 4.26 -0.28 14.86
C VAL A 250 3.50 0.47 13.77
N ASP A 251 4.15 1.38 13.03
CA ASP A 251 3.58 2.02 11.83
C ASP A 251 2.92 1.01 10.90
N ARG A 252 3.60 -0.13 10.68
CA ARG A 252 3.14 -1.21 9.81
C ARG A 252 2.28 -2.21 10.58
N SER A 253 2.84 -2.84 11.62
CA SER A 253 2.19 -3.96 12.28
C SER A 253 0.90 -3.57 13.00
N ALA A 254 0.86 -2.40 13.65
CA ALA A 254 -0.34 -1.95 14.33
C ALA A 254 -1.40 -1.39 13.36
N ALA A 255 -1.00 -0.82 12.21
CA ALA A 255 -1.97 -0.50 11.15
C ALA A 255 -2.62 -1.79 10.59
N TYR A 256 -1.84 -2.86 10.40
CA TYR A 256 -2.37 -4.15 9.97
C TYR A 256 -3.29 -4.77 11.02
N MET A 257 -2.94 -4.69 12.31
CA MET A 257 -3.82 -5.15 13.38
C MET A 257 -5.11 -4.33 13.45
N SER A 258 -5.03 -3.01 13.33
CA SER A 258 -6.22 -2.15 13.32
C SER A 258 -7.13 -2.48 12.14
N ARG A 259 -6.57 -2.74 10.94
CA ARG A 259 -7.32 -3.25 9.79
C ARG A 259 -8.00 -4.58 10.10
N PHE A 260 -7.25 -5.54 10.64
CA PHE A 260 -7.76 -6.85 11.01
C PHE A 260 -8.97 -6.74 11.95
N VAL A 261 -8.85 -5.91 12.99
CA VAL A 261 -9.95 -5.67 13.95
C VAL A 261 -11.14 -5.00 13.26
N ALA A 262 -10.93 -3.91 12.52
CA ALA A 262 -12.01 -3.20 11.83
C ALA A 262 -12.78 -4.12 10.88
N LYS A 263 -12.04 -4.90 10.06
CA LYS A 263 -12.62 -5.85 9.11
C LYS A 263 -13.44 -6.93 9.82
N ASN A 264 -12.93 -7.47 10.92
CA ASN A 264 -13.63 -8.50 11.68
C ASN A 264 -14.89 -7.98 12.38
N LEU A 265 -14.90 -6.74 12.88
CA LEU A 265 -16.10 -6.13 13.44
C LEU A 265 -17.21 -6.00 12.38
N VAL A 266 -16.88 -5.51 11.18
CA VAL A 266 -17.85 -5.37 10.08
C VAL A 266 -18.30 -6.74 9.56
N ALA A 267 -17.36 -7.65 9.32
CA ALA A 267 -17.66 -8.99 8.81
C ALA A 267 -18.54 -9.83 9.74
N ASN A 268 -18.44 -9.63 11.06
CA ASN A 268 -19.27 -10.31 12.06
C ASN A 268 -20.56 -9.51 12.40
N GLY A 269 -20.86 -8.43 11.67
CA GLY A 269 -22.13 -7.70 11.80
C GLY A 269 -22.25 -6.79 13.03
N PHE A 270 -21.13 -6.42 13.67
CA PHE A 270 -21.13 -5.45 14.77
C PHE A 270 -21.42 -4.02 14.30
N ALA A 271 -21.08 -3.70 13.04
CA ALA A 271 -21.25 -2.39 12.41
C ALA A 271 -21.30 -2.52 10.88
N LYS A 272 -21.76 -1.47 10.17
CA LYS A 272 -21.63 -1.39 8.71
C LYS A 272 -20.26 -0.88 8.27
N ASN A 273 -19.70 0.03 9.05
CA ASN A 273 -18.31 0.41 8.95
C ASN A 273 -17.73 0.67 10.33
N CYS A 274 -16.41 0.55 10.45
CA CYS A 274 -15.72 0.74 11.72
C CYS A 274 -14.36 1.37 11.50
N LEU A 275 -14.07 2.41 12.29
CA LEU A 275 -12.75 3.02 12.40
C LEU A 275 -12.11 2.56 13.72
N VAL A 276 -10.91 2.00 13.64
CA VAL A 276 -10.08 1.60 14.77
C VAL A 276 -8.84 2.48 14.78
N SER A 277 -8.46 2.98 15.95
CA SER A 277 -7.18 3.68 16.13
C SER A 277 -6.44 3.17 17.35
N VAL A 278 -5.11 3.19 17.25
CA VAL A 278 -4.21 2.77 18.32
C VAL A 278 -3.03 3.73 18.38
N ALA A 279 -2.50 3.98 19.57
CA ALA A 279 -1.30 4.79 19.75
C ALA A 279 -0.29 4.14 20.69
N TYR A 280 1.00 4.36 20.44
CA TYR A 280 2.11 3.82 21.23
C TYR A 280 3.06 4.91 21.68
N ALA A 281 3.70 4.67 22.83
CA ALA A 281 4.92 5.33 23.23
C ALA A 281 6.11 4.41 22.93
N ILE A 282 7.23 4.96 22.48
CA ILE A 282 8.46 4.22 22.22
C ILE A 282 8.89 3.38 23.44
N GLY A 283 9.25 2.12 23.20
CA GLY A 283 9.70 1.18 24.23
C GLY A 283 8.62 0.62 25.16
N ARG A 284 7.35 1.04 25.01
CA ARG A 284 6.22 0.49 25.78
C ARG A 284 5.50 -0.60 24.98
N ALA A 285 5.25 -1.74 25.60
CA ALA A 285 4.48 -2.82 24.96
C ALA A 285 2.98 -2.52 24.92
N GLU A 286 2.42 -2.03 26.03
CA GLU A 286 1.00 -1.66 26.11
C GLU A 286 0.71 -0.37 25.33
N PRO A 287 -0.36 -0.35 24.51
CA PRO A 287 -0.75 0.86 23.80
C PRO A 287 -1.18 1.96 24.79
N LEU A 288 -0.93 3.22 24.42
CA LEU A 288 -1.45 4.40 25.10
C LEU A 288 -2.96 4.53 24.93
N MET A 289 -3.44 4.11 23.76
CA MET A 289 -4.83 4.25 23.36
C MET A 289 -5.19 3.11 22.42
N VAL A 290 -6.37 2.53 22.62
CA VAL A 290 -7.10 1.71 21.66
C VAL A 290 -8.52 2.25 21.63
N TYR A 291 -8.96 2.69 20.46
CA TYR A 291 -10.28 3.27 20.23
C TYR A 291 -10.93 2.64 19.01
N ALA A 292 -12.23 2.36 19.08
CA ALA A 292 -13.01 1.84 17.97
C ALA A 292 -14.41 2.47 17.96
N GLU A 293 -14.87 2.89 16.79
CA GLU A 293 -16.15 3.58 16.59
C GLU A 293 -16.86 3.07 15.34
N ASP A 294 -18.19 2.95 15.39
CA ASP A 294 -19.04 2.58 14.24
C ASP A 294 -19.59 3.79 13.47
N GLU A 295 -20.40 3.53 12.43
CA GLU A 295 -20.96 4.59 11.58
C GLU A 295 -21.92 5.57 12.28
N LYS A 296 -22.32 5.27 13.53
CA LYS A 296 -23.25 6.06 14.35
C LYS A 296 -22.54 6.74 15.53
N GLY A 297 -21.24 6.59 15.65
CA GLY A 297 -20.48 7.09 16.79
C GLY A 297 -20.56 6.22 18.04
N LYS A 298 -20.98 4.95 17.92
CA LYS A 298 -20.99 4.03 19.05
C LYS A 298 -19.57 3.57 19.33
N ASP A 299 -19.15 3.76 20.58
CA ASP A 299 -17.86 3.26 21.08
C ASP A 299 -17.87 1.72 21.22
N LEU A 300 -16.97 1.06 20.49
CA LEU A 300 -16.72 -0.39 20.51
C LEU A 300 -15.41 -0.75 21.22
N SER A 301 -14.69 0.23 21.77
CA SER A 301 -13.36 0.08 22.36
C SER A 301 -13.32 -0.94 23.51
N GLY A 302 -14.38 -0.98 24.32
CA GLY A 302 -14.46 -1.92 25.44
C GLY A 302 -14.43 -3.38 25.00
N PHE A 303 -15.16 -3.71 23.94
CA PHE A 303 -15.12 -5.05 23.33
C PHE A 303 -13.76 -5.33 22.70
N VAL A 304 -13.24 -4.38 21.91
CA VAL A 304 -11.96 -4.53 21.20
C VAL A 304 -10.81 -4.81 22.16
N LYS A 305 -10.74 -4.11 23.30
CA LYS A 305 -9.69 -4.30 24.32
C LYS A 305 -9.75 -5.66 25.02
N VAL A 306 -10.89 -6.34 25.00
CA VAL A 306 -11.06 -7.68 25.58
C VAL A 306 -10.76 -8.75 24.52
N ALA A 307 -11.22 -8.55 23.29
CA ALA A 307 -11.12 -9.53 22.21
C ALA A 307 -9.73 -9.57 21.54
N PHE A 308 -8.97 -8.46 21.58
CA PHE A 308 -7.73 -8.32 20.84
C PHE A 308 -6.59 -7.77 21.70
N ASP A 309 -5.40 -8.30 21.45
CA ASP A 309 -4.15 -7.87 22.09
C ASP A 309 -3.34 -7.01 21.11
N PHE A 310 -3.16 -5.74 21.47
CA PHE A 310 -2.42 -4.75 20.67
C PHE A 310 -0.95 -4.63 21.08
N ARG A 311 -0.41 -5.50 21.94
CA ARG A 311 1.04 -5.47 22.19
C ARG A 311 1.80 -5.86 20.92
N PRO A 312 2.92 -5.18 20.55
CA PRO A 312 3.63 -5.44 19.30
C PRO A 312 3.99 -6.91 19.07
N GLN A 313 4.47 -7.62 20.09
CA GLN A 313 4.76 -9.06 19.97
C GLN A 313 3.50 -9.91 19.74
N ALA A 314 2.41 -9.61 20.45
CA ALA A 314 1.13 -10.31 20.25
C ALA A 314 0.58 -10.10 18.84
N ILE A 315 0.74 -8.91 18.27
CA ILE A 315 0.39 -8.61 16.87
C ILE A 315 1.24 -9.45 15.91
N ILE A 316 2.55 -9.47 16.10
CA ILE A 316 3.50 -10.21 15.25
C ILE A 316 3.17 -11.71 15.25
N GLU A 317 2.85 -12.27 16.43
CA GLU A 317 2.46 -13.67 16.59
C GLU A 317 1.09 -13.95 15.96
N LYS A 318 0.08 -13.13 16.28
CA LYS A 318 -1.30 -13.28 15.79
C LYS A 318 -1.37 -13.25 14.26
N LEU A 319 -0.65 -12.32 13.65
CA LEU A 319 -0.64 -12.12 12.19
C LEU A 319 0.52 -12.84 11.50
N ASN A 320 1.34 -13.61 12.24
CA ASN A 320 2.48 -14.36 11.70
C ASN A 320 3.36 -13.53 10.74
N LEU A 321 3.84 -12.38 11.25
CA LEU A 321 4.48 -11.34 10.45
C LEU A 321 5.98 -11.57 10.17
N ARG A 322 6.63 -12.53 10.84
CA ARG A 322 8.05 -12.83 10.58
C ARG A 322 8.24 -13.75 9.37
N ARG A 323 7.70 -13.33 8.22
CA ARG A 323 7.75 -14.07 6.96
C ARG A 323 8.00 -13.10 5.79
N PRO A 324 8.64 -13.56 4.69
CA PRO A 324 8.82 -12.75 3.49
C PRO A 324 7.49 -12.64 2.72
N ILE A 325 6.61 -11.74 3.15
CA ILE A 325 5.26 -11.56 2.60
C ILE A 325 4.96 -10.10 2.22
N TYR A 326 5.96 -9.22 2.25
CA TYR A 326 5.77 -7.76 2.18
C TYR A 326 5.81 -7.21 0.77
N PHE A 327 6.61 -7.80 -0.13
CA PHE A 327 6.75 -7.32 -1.51
C PHE A 327 5.39 -7.21 -2.23
N GLN A 328 4.53 -8.22 -2.08
CA GLN A 328 3.18 -8.21 -2.65
C GLN A 328 2.28 -7.09 -2.12
N THR A 329 2.65 -6.44 -1.01
CA THR A 329 1.86 -5.39 -0.36
C THR A 329 2.21 -3.99 -0.89
N ALA A 330 3.43 -3.80 -1.40
CA ALA A 330 3.99 -2.50 -1.76
C ALA A 330 3.26 -1.76 -2.88
N SER A 331 2.49 -2.45 -3.73
CA SER A 331 1.69 -1.87 -4.82
C SER A 331 0.25 -2.35 -4.78
N TYR A 332 -0.71 -1.51 -5.19
CA TYR A 332 -2.16 -1.82 -5.19
C TYR A 332 -2.80 -1.96 -3.80
N GLY A 333 -2.31 -1.19 -2.82
CA GLY A 333 -2.86 -1.12 -1.46
C GLY A 333 -2.41 -2.26 -0.55
N HIS A 334 -2.24 -2.02 0.74
CA HIS A 334 -1.89 -3.08 1.70
C HIS A 334 -3.12 -3.88 2.18
N PHE A 335 -4.31 -3.35 1.94
CA PHE A 335 -5.58 -3.87 2.44
C PHE A 335 -6.48 -4.35 1.30
N GLY A 336 -7.42 -5.23 1.64
CA GLY A 336 -8.39 -5.81 0.68
C GLY A 336 -7.81 -6.90 -0.24
N LYS A 337 -6.58 -7.35 0.01
CA LYS A 337 -5.94 -8.45 -0.75
C LYS A 337 -6.15 -9.80 -0.06
N GLU A 338 -6.47 -10.82 -0.85
CA GLU A 338 -6.59 -12.18 -0.36
C GLU A 338 -5.21 -12.76 0.06
N GLY A 339 -5.21 -13.70 1.00
CA GLY A 339 -4.00 -14.42 1.44
C GLY A 339 -3.11 -13.67 2.43
N LEU A 340 -3.46 -12.44 2.81
CA LEU A 340 -2.75 -11.68 3.85
C LEU A 340 -3.36 -11.92 5.23
N PRO A 341 -2.56 -12.12 6.30
CA PRO A 341 -3.07 -12.48 7.63
C PRO A 341 -4.05 -11.47 8.22
N TRP A 342 -3.84 -10.18 7.99
CA TRP A 342 -4.73 -9.11 8.48
C TRP A 342 -6.03 -8.97 7.68
N GLU A 343 -6.19 -9.73 6.59
CA GLU A 343 -7.41 -9.77 5.80
C GLU A 343 -8.27 -11.01 6.12
N GLU A 344 -7.83 -11.89 7.02
CA GLU A 344 -8.59 -13.05 7.47
C GLU A 344 -9.80 -12.66 8.34
N ILE A 345 -10.90 -13.40 8.17
CA ILE A 345 -12.11 -13.25 8.98
C ILE A 345 -12.15 -14.40 10.00
N ILE A 346 -12.29 -14.05 11.27
CA ILE A 346 -12.45 -14.94 12.40
C ILE A 346 -13.83 -14.73 13.05
N SER A 347 -14.29 -15.73 13.81
CA SER A 347 -15.45 -15.55 14.70
C SER A 347 -15.04 -14.69 15.88
N LEU A 348 -15.89 -13.73 16.26
CA LEU A 348 -15.70 -12.81 17.39
C LEU A 348 -16.63 -13.09 18.57
#